data_AF-A0A2M8P5K7-F1
#
_entry.id   AF-A0A2M8P5K7-F1
#
_cell.length_a   1.000
_cell.length_b   1.000
_cell.length_c   1.000
_cell.angle_alpha   90.00
_cell.angle_beta   90.00
_cell.angle_gamma   90.00
#
_symmetry.space_group_name_H-M   'P 1'
#
loop_
_entity.id
_entity.type
_entity.pdbx_description
1 polymer ?
#
loop_
_entity_poly.entity_id
_entity_poly.type
_entity_poly.pdbx_seq_one_letter_code
_entity_poly.pdbx_strand_id
1 'polypeptide(L)' 'MTSQETTQAKAFLHKTIAVTIDRSLGSVHPEWGFVYPVNYGFIKNTLSGDGEPLDAYVLNVSTPCETFEGECIAVIHR' A
#
# COMPACT_ATOMS: atom_id res chain seq x y z
N MET A 1 4.12 -28.93 0.62
CA MET A 1 4.07 -27.52 0.20
C MET A 1 3.03 -26.86 1.09
N THR A 2 3.46 -26.09 2.09
CA THR A 2 2.54 -25.29 2.90
C THR A 2 2.08 -24.12 2.04
N SER A 3 0.81 -24.09 1.67
CA SER A 3 0.16 -22.90 1.15
C SER A 3 0.34 -21.80 2.20
N GLN A 4 1.14 -20.78 1.90
CA GLN A 4 1.18 -19.59 2.74
C GLN A 4 -0.20 -18.93 2.67
N GLU A 5 -0.81 -18.66 3.81
CA GLU A 5 -2.10 -17.97 3.86
C GLU A 5 -1.94 -16.53 3.39
N THR A 6 -2.74 -16.14 2.40
CA THR A 6 -2.78 -14.76 1.90
C THR A 6 -3.60 -13.89 2.86
N THR A 7 -3.16 -12.64 3.00
CA THR A 7 -3.83 -11.63 3.81
C THR A 7 -5.06 -11.09 3.08
N GLN A 8 -6.21 -11.13 3.76
CA GLN A 8 -7.44 -10.59 3.21
C GLN A 8 -7.50 -9.07 3.40
N ALA A 9 -7.42 -8.30 2.30
CA ALA A 9 -7.43 -6.83 2.35
C ALA A 9 -8.65 -6.25 3.10
N LYS A 10 -9.82 -6.89 2.98
CA LYS A 10 -11.05 -6.51 3.69
C LYS A 10 -10.92 -6.55 5.22
N ALA A 11 -9.95 -7.29 5.76
CA ALA A 11 -9.69 -7.33 7.20
C ALA A 11 -9.13 -6.01 7.76
N PHE A 12 -8.68 -5.09 6.89
CA PHE A 12 -8.17 -3.78 7.28
C PHE A 12 -9.21 -2.66 7.26
N LEU A 13 -10.37 -2.85 6.62
CA LEU A 13 -11.42 -1.83 6.59
C LEU A 13 -11.77 -1.34 8.00
N HIS A 14 -11.80 -0.02 8.16
CA HIS A 14 -12.06 0.70 9.42
C HIS A 14 -11.03 0.46 10.53
N LYS A 15 -9.82 0.00 10.18
CA LYS A 15 -8.70 -0.12 11.12
C LYS A 15 -7.64 0.92 10.82
N THR A 16 -7.03 1.43 11.88
CA THR A 16 -5.77 2.17 11.80
C THR A 16 -4.66 1.19 11.41
N ILE A 17 -3.96 1.49 10.32
CA ILE A 17 -2.86 0.68 9.79
C ILE A 17 -1.64 1.55 9.53
N ALA A 18 -0.46 0.94 9.60
CA ALA A 18 0.81 1.56 9.21
C ALA A 18 1.20 1.15 7.79
N VAL A 19 1.53 2.13 6.96
CA VAL A 19 1.97 1.97 5.57
C VAL A 19 3.44 2.40 5.47
N THR A 20 4.26 1.56 4.83
CA THR A 20 5.63 1.91 4.44
C THR A 20 5.61 2.38 2.98
N ILE A 21 6.07 3.60 2.72
CA ILE A 21 6.04 4.20 1.39
C ILE A 21 7.33 3.85 0.64
N ASP A 22 7.20 3.24 -0.53
CA ASP A 22 8.31 2.93 -1.42
C ASP A 22 8.24 3.73 -2.73
N ARG A 23 7.11 4.41 -2.97
CA ARG A 23 6.87 5.32 -4.11
C ARG A 23 6.17 6.57 -3.61
N SER A 24 6.96 7.54 -3.16
CA SER A 24 6.42 8.79 -2.61
C SER A 24 5.72 9.63 -3.67
N LEU A 25 4.80 10.49 -3.24
CA LEU A 25 4.10 11.46 -4.10
C LEU A 25 5.09 12.25 -4.95
N GLY A 26 4.83 12.36 -6.25
CA GLY A 26 5.68 13.08 -7.19
C GLY A 26 6.93 12.33 -7.65
N SER A 27 7.21 11.13 -7.12
CA SER A 27 8.31 10.30 -7.62
C SER A 27 8.01 9.74 -9.01
N VAL A 28 9.06 9.50 -9.79
CA VAL A 28 8.97 8.90 -11.13
C VAL A 28 9.21 7.40 -11.03
N HIS A 29 8.37 6.61 -11.69
CA HIS A 29 8.55 5.16 -11.77
C HIS A 29 9.89 4.84 -12.44
N PRO A 30 10.77 4.03 -11.82
CA PRO A 30 12.13 3.80 -12.33
C PRO A 30 12.16 3.15 -13.72
N GLU A 31 11.24 2.22 -14.00
CA GLU A 31 11.15 1.52 -15.28
C GLU A 31 10.26 2.22 -16.33
N TRP A 32 9.09 2.71 -15.92
CA TRP A 32 8.04 3.17 -16.85
C TRP A 32 7.90 4.70 -16.98
N GLY A 33 8.64 5.49 -16.19
CA GLY A 33 8.72 6.94 -16.35
C GLY A 33 7.48 7.77 -15.98
N PHE A 34 6.40 7.15 -15.47
CA PHE A 34 5.22 7.90 -14.99
C PHE A 34 5.40 8.42 -13.57
N VAL A 35 4.63 9.46 -13.22
CA VAL A 35 4.68 10.10 -11.89
C VAL A 35 3.61 9.51 -10.97
N TYR A 36 3.97 9.20 -9.72
CA TYR A 36 3.02 8.78 -8.70
C TYR A 36 2.22 9.99 -8.18
N PRO A 37 0.89 10.05 -8.38
CA PRO A 37 0.07 11.20 -7.97
C PRO A 37 -0.26 11.20 -6.47
N VAL A 38 0.03 10.10 -5.78
CA VAL A 38 -0.20 9.89 -4.34
C VAL A 38 1.00 9.17 -3.74
N ASN A 39 1.11 9.15 -2.41
CA ASN A 39 2.06 8.26 -1.76
C ASN A 39 1.57 6.80 -1.91
N TYR A 40 2.42 5.95 -2.46
CA TYR A 40 2.16 4.53 -2.69
C TYR A 40 3.17 3.68 -1.92
N GLY A 41 2.68 2.62 -1.31
CA GLY A 41 3.46 1.76 -0.44
C GLY A 41 2.78 0.44 -0.16
N PHE A 42 3.16 -0.17 0.96
CA PHE A 42 2.67 -1.49 1.35
C PHE A 42 2.51 -1.64 2.87
N ILE A 43 1.73 -2.63 3.26
CA ILE A 43 1.51 -3.01 4.67
C ILE A 43 2.49 -4.13 5.04
N LYS A 44 3.39 -3.87 6.00
CA LYS A 44 4.35 -4.87 6.50
C LYS A 44 3.64 -6.09 7.10
N ASN A 45 4.31 -7.25 7.04
CA ASN A 45 3.82 -8.52 7.59
C ASN A 45 2.48 -8.99 6.98
N THR A 46 2.21 -8.61 5.74
CA THR A 46 1.09 -9.12 4.96
C THR A 46 1.62 -9.89 3.75
N LEU A 47 0.76 -10.71 3.16
CA LEU A 47 1.08 -11.47 1.96
C LEU A 47 -0.09 -11.37 0.98
N SER A 48 0.16 -10.84 -0.20
CA SER A 48 -0.75 -10.72 -1.33
C SER A 48 -0.73 -12.00 -2.17
N GLY A 49 -1.64 -12.11 -3.15
CA GLY A 49 -1.74 -13.28 -4.03
C GLY A 49 -0.54 -13.47 -4.98
N ASP A 50 0.29 -12.45 -5.16
CA ASP A 50 1.55 -12.49 -5.90
C ASP A 50 2.77 -12.83 -5.03
N GLY A 51 2.57 -13.03 -3.72
CA GLY A 51 3.65 -13.33 -2.78
C GLY A 51 4.40 -12.10 -2.26
N GLU A 52 4.00 -10.90 -2.66
CA GLU A 52 4.52 -9.64 -2.13
C GLU A 52 3.66 -9.12 -0.97
N PRO A 53 4.09 -8.10 -0.22
CA PRO A 53 3.22 -7.42 0.74
C PRO A 53 2.01 -6.76 0.08
N LEU A 54 0.91 -6.60 0.82
CA LEU A 54 -0.31 -5.97 0.31
C LEU A 54 -0.07 -4.47 0.06
N ASP A 55 -0.34 -4.03 -1.16
CA ASP A 55 -0.23 -2.63 -1.58
C ASP A 55 -1.22 -1.71 -0.84
N ALA A 56 -0.83 -0.45 -0.66
CA ALA A 56 -1.63 0.60 -0.05
C ALA A 56 -1.40 1.96 -0.71
N TYR A 57 -2.50 2.71 -0.84
CA TYR A 57 -2.50 4.08 -1.35
C TYR A 57 -2.85 5.03 -0.20
N VAL A 58 -2.05 6.07 -0.01
CA VAL A 58 -2.32 7.11 0.99
C VAL A 58 -2.91 8.32 0.28
N LEU A 59 -4.20 8.55 0.52
CA LEU A 59 -4.98 9.62 -0.11
C LEU A 59 -5.02 10.88 0.76
N ASN A 60 -5.28 12.02 0.12
CA ASN A 60 -5.44 13.33 0.79
C ASN A 60 -4.22 13.80 1.62
N VAL A 61 -3.02 13.32 1.28
CA VAL A 61 -1.75 13.82 1.81
C VAL A 61 -1.01 14.52 0.69
N SER A 62 -0.78 15.83 0.83
CA SER A 62 -0.21 16.69 -0.21
C SER A 62 1.32 16.77 -0.19
N THR A 63 1.99 15.98 0.64
CA THR A 63 3.45 15.96 0.77
C THR A 63 3.99 14.52 0.66
N PRO A 64 5.17 14.32 0.06
CA PRO A 64 5.88 13.04 0.12
C PRO A 64 6.12 12.60 1.57
N CYS A 65 6.00 11.31 1.85
CA CYS A 65 6.37 10.73 3.15
C CYS A 65 7.05 9.36 2.99
N GLU A 66 7.73 8.91 4.04
CA GLU A 66 8.37 7.59 4.13
C GLU A 66 7.46 6.56 4.84
N THR A 67 6.66 7.05 5.78
CA THR A 67 5.68 6.25 6.53
C THR A 67 4.38 7.03 6.70
N PHE A 68 3.29 6.29 6.88
CA PHE A 68 1.98 6.87 7.17
C PHE A 68 1.20 5.95 8.11
N GLU A 69 0.47 6.52 9.06
CA GLU A 69 -0.48 5.80 9.92
C GLU A 69 -1.85 6.44 9.78
N GLY A 70 -2.88 5.64 9.50
CA GLY A 70 -4.24 6.14 9.31
C GLY A 70 -5.26 5.04 9.09
N GLU A 71 -6.53 5.43 8.95
CA GLU A 71 -7.64 4.49 8.76
C GLU A 71 -7.72 4.00 7.31
N CYS A 72 -7.84 2.68 7.13
CA CYS A 72 -8.20 2.10 5.83
C CYS A 72 -9.71 2.28 5.60
N ILE A 73 -10.05 3.23 4.74
CA ILE A 73 -11.45 3.60 4.43
C ILE A 73 -12.05 2.84 3.24
N ALA A 74 -11.22 2.19 2.42
CA ALA A 74 -11.64 1.51 1.20
C ALA A 74 -10.67 0.39 0.81
N VAL A 75 -11.18 -0.58 0.04
CA VAL A 75 -10.40 -1.67 -0.54
C VAL A 75 -10.69 -1.74 -2.04
N ILE A 76 -9.65 -1.78 -2.85
CA ILE A 76 -9.73 -2.03 -4.29
C ILE A 76 -9.67 -3.54 -4.50
N HIS A 77 -10.67 -4.10 -5.18
CA HIS A 77 -10.71 -5.50 -5.60
C HIS A 77 -10.71 -5.54 -7.11
N ARG A 78 -9.81 -6.33 -7.72
CA ARG A 78 -9.64 -6.48 -9.17
C ARG A 78 -9.75 -7.93 -9.58
#